data_AF-A0A351QUL1-F1
#
_entry.id   AF-A0A351QUL1-F1
#
_cell.length_a   1.000
_cell.length_b   1.000
_cell.length_c   1.000
_cell.angle_alpha   90.00
_cell.angle_beta   90.00
_cell.angle_gamma   90.00
#
_symmetry.space_group_name_H-M   'P 1'
#
loop_
_entity.id
_entity.type
_entity.pdbx_description
1 polymer ?
#
loop_
_entity_poly.entity_id
_entity_poly.type
_entity_poly.pdbx_seq_one_letter_code
_entity_poly.pdbx_strand_id
1 'polypeptide(L)'
;MLFIDLMQCRSIIFNILQNRSIDLNIRAAIILDFAKEVQDKIDEDDLTSLKTIKERYMDKNFINKTSDDLNKTIRDKEQWYTDIEEYFYVFKGLKHINNNDPLGLDKVLSYIKSSAENKDIYLDKYKEFKNFYKDNMYKFENILVYFVFRYFMKAVFDYDVAAKMKTAVVSYLVIKQLCVVRWIESGELSDEDMVDISHTYSKDIEHLEENIDTLAEIFKTNPVFKEDRIINILIN
;
A
#
# COMPACT_ATOMS: atom_id res chain seq x y z
N MET A 1 -4.60 4.02 -27.66
CA MET A 1 -5.06 2.70 -27.16
C MET A 1 -4.81 2.59 -25.67
N LEU A 2 -3.55 2.54 -25.22
CA LEU A 2 -3.21 2.37 -23.80
C LEU A 2 -3.90 3.35 -22.84
N PHE A 3 -4.02 4.64 -23.19
CA PHE A 3 -4.72 5.61 -22.34
C PHE A 3 -6.17 5.18 -22.00
N ILE A 4 -6.91 4.67 -22.98
CA ILE A 4 -8.31 4.24 -22.78
C ILE A 4 -8.34 2.97 -21.92
N ASP A 5 -7.41 2.05 -22.15
CA ASP A 5 -7.29 0.83 -21.36
C ASP A 5 -6.96 1.14 -19.89
N LEU A 6 -5.99 2.02 -19.64
CA LEU A 6 -5.64 2.45 -18.27
C LEU A 6 -6.79 3.21 -17.60
N MET A 7 -7.54 4.04 -18.32
CA MET A 7 -8.75 4.67 -17.78
C MET A 7 -9.79 3.64 -17.32
N GLN A 8 -9.97 2.55 -18.07
CA GLN A 8 -10.87 1.46 -17.69
C GLN A 8 -10.31 0.67 -16.50
N CYS A 9 -9.01 0.33 -16.49
CA CYS A 9 -8.36 -0.30 -15.35
C CYS A 9 -8.51 0.53 -14.08
N ARG A 10 -8.30 1.85 -14.14
CA ARG A 10 -8.49 2.75 -12.99
C ARG A 10 -9.93 2.73 -12.47
N SER A 11 -10.91 2.69 -13.36
CA SER A 11 -12.32 2.59 -12.97
C SER A 11 -12.59 1.28 -12.22
N ILE A 12 -12.02 0.16 -12.68
CA ILE A 12 -12.11 -1.14 -12.00
C ILE A 12 -11.44 -1.08 -10.62
N ILE A 13 -10.24 -0.50 -10.54
CA ILE A 13 -9.50 -0.31 -9.28
C ILE A 13 -10.34 0.48 -8.27
N PHE A 14 -10.97 1.58 -8.69
CA PHE A 14 -11.86 2.35 -7.80
C PHE A 14 -13.09 1.56 -7.37
N ASN A 15 -13.71 0.80 -8.27
CA ASN A 15 -14.84 -0.06 -7.91
C ASN A 15 -14.46 -1.11 -6.85
N ILE A 16 -13.28 -1.71 -6.98
CA ILE A 16 -12.75 -2.66 -5.98
C ILE A 16 -12.45 -1.92 -4.67
N LEU A 17 -11.73 -0.80 -4.74
CA LEU A 17 -11.38 0.02 -3.57
C LEU A 17 -12.58 0.63 -2.86
N GLN A 18 -13.74 0.77 -3.50
CA GLN A 18 -14.95 1.31 -2.85
C GLN A 18 -15.92 0.20 -2.40
N ASN A 19 -15.59 -1.07 -2.64
CA ASN A 19 -16.39 -2.19 -2.18
C ASN A 19 -16.18 -2.48 -0.68
N ARG A 20 -16.82 -1.70 0.18
CA ARG A 20 -16.68 -1.80 1.65
C ARG A 20 -17.21 -3.08 2.29
N SER A 21 -17.79 -4.01 1.51
CA SER A 21 -18.08 -5.36 2.00
C SER A 21 -16.83 -6.23 2.17
N ILE A 22 -15.69 -5.79 1.62
CA ILE A 22 -14.40 -6.48 1.69
C ILE A 22 -13.42 -5.62 2.51
N ASP A 23 -12.59 -6.27 3.33
CA ASP A 23 -11.54 -5.61 4.10
C ASP A 23 -10.62 -4.75 3.21
N LEU A 24 -10.21 -3.58 3.69
CA LEU A 24 -9.39 -2.66 2.91
C LEU A 24 -8.05 -3.27 2.47
N ASN A 25 -7.40 -4.04 3.33
CA ASN A 25 -6.13 -4.65 2.97
C ASN A 25 -6.30 -5.72 1.89
N ILE A 26 -7.40 -6.48 1.94
CA ILE A 26 -7.74 -7.47 0.91
C ILE A 26 -8.04 -6.76 -0.42
N ARG A 27 -8.80 -5.66 -0.40
CA ARG A 27 -9.01 -4.83 -1.60
C ARG A 27 -7.70 -4.30 -2.18
N ALA A 28 -6.80 -3.81 -1.32
CA ALA A 28 -5.47 -3.33 -1.73
C ALA A 28 -4.63 -4.45 -2.37
N ALA A 29 -4.69 -5.68 -1.84
CA ALA A 29 -4.01 -6.84 -2.40
C ALA A 29 -4.56 -7.20 -3.79
N ILE A 30 -5.90 -7.20 -3.95
CA ILE A 30 -6.56 -7.50 -5.22
C ILE A 30 -6.18 -6.48 -6.31
N ILE A 31 -6.16 -5.18 -5.99
CA ILE A 31 -5.79 -4.17 -7.01
C ILE A 31 -4.30 -4.21 -7.35
N LEU A 32 -3.44 -4.68 -6.42
CA LEU A 32 -2.02 -4.86 -6.68
C LEU A 32 -1.79 -6.03 -7.63
N ASP A 33 -2.48 -7.15 -7.41
CA ASP A 33 -2.44 -8.30 -8.32
C ASP A 33 -3.00 -7.93 -9.70
N PHE A 34 -4.11 -7.17 -9.74
CA PHE A 34 -4.65 -6.65 -10.99
C PHE A 34 -3.64 -5.79 -11.75
N ALA A 35 -2.97 -4.86 -11.05
CA ALA A 35 -1.97 -3.98 -11.66
C ALA A 35 -0.77 -4.76 -12.20
N LYS A 36 -0.35 -5.83 -11.50
CA LYS A 36 0.70 -6.74 -11.97
C LYS A 36 0.28 -7.43 -13.27
N GLU A 37 -0.90 -8.02 -13.32
CA GLU A 37 -1.37 -8.69 -14.54
C GLU A 37 -1.54 -7.72 -15.72
N VAL A 38 -1.90 -6.47 -15.44
CA VAL A 38 -1.92 -5.40 -16.46
C VAL A 38 -0.50 -5.07 -16.92
N GLN A 39 0.46 -4.96 -16.00
CA GLN A 39 1.88 -4.73 -16.34
C GLN A 39 2.42 -5.84 -17.23
N ASP A 40 2.18 -7.11 -16.87
CA ASP A 40 2.65 -8.27 -17.63
C ASP A 40 2.20 -8.19 -19.10
N LYS A 41 0.96 -7.75 -19.36
CA LYS A 41 0.46 -7.57 -20.74
C LYS A 41 1.01 -6.37 -21.46
N ILE A 42 1.37 -5.31 -20.74
CA ILE A 42 2.05 -4.15 -21.34
C ILE A 42 3.47 -4.56 -21.74
N ASP A 43 4.18 -5.29 -20.89
CA ASP A 43 5.55 -5.75 -21.14
C ASP A 43 5.61 -6.77 -22.28
N GLU A 44 4.57 -7.60 -22.43
CA GLU A 44 4.41 -8.55 -23.54
C GLU A 44 3.91 -7.91 -24.85
N ASP A 45 3.60 -6.60 -24.87
CA ASP A 45 2.91 -5.88 -25.97
C ASP A 45 1.56 -6.54 -26.39
N ASP A 46 0.90 -7.25 -25.48
CA ASP A 46 -0.40 -7.90 -25.69
C ASP A 46 -1.54 -7.10 -25.05
N LEU A 47 -1.78 -5.91 -25.61
CA LEU A 47 -2.90 -5.07 -25.17
C LEU A 47 -4.27 -5.67 -25.48
N THR A 48 -4.35 -6.67 -26.37
CA THR A 48 -5.63 -7.30 -26.73
C THR A 48 -6.19 -8.14 -25.58
N SER A 49 -5.31 -8.84 -24.87
CA SER A 49 -5.68 -9.66 -23.70
C SER A 49 -6.08 -8.85 -22.47
N LEU A 50 -5.77 -7.54 -22.43
CA LEU A 50 -6.24 -6.66 -21.34
C LEU A 50 -7.77 -6.67 -21.22
N LYS A 51 -8.50 -6.88 -22.32
CA LYS A 51 -9.95 -7.00 -22.27
C LYS A 51 -10.39 -8.14 -21.34
N THR A 52 -9.81 -9.32 -21.50
CA THR A 52 -10.13 -10.51 -20.69
C THR A 52 -9.79 -10.30 -19.22
N ILE A 53 -8.64 -9.66 -18.93
CA ILE A 53 -8.24 -9.35 -17.55
C ILE A 53 -9.25 -8.37 -16.92
N LYS A 54 -9.60 -7.29 -17.63
CA LYS A 54 -10.58 -6.31 -17.16
C LYS A 54 -11.94 -6.96 -16.86
N GLU A 55 -12.44 -7.79 -17.77
CA GLU A 55 -13.71 -8.52 -17.58
C GLU A 55 -13.68 -9.42 -16.35
N ARG A 56 -12.56 -10.12 -16.09
CA ARG A 56 -12.39 -10.96 -14.91
C ARG A 56 -12.43 -10.17 -13.61
N TYR A 57 -11.74 -9.03 -13.52
CA TYR A 57 -11.75 -8.18 -12.31
C TYR A 57 -13.05 -7.37 -12.13
N MET A 58 -13.90 -7.30 -13.15
CA MET A 58 -15.27 -6.77 -13.03
C MET A 58 -16.26 -7.82 -12.47
N ASP A 59 -15.93 -9.11 -12.53
CA ASP A 59 -16.78 -10.17 -12.02
C ASP A 59 -16.72 -10.27 -10.49
N LYS A 60 -17.87 -10.02 -9.85
CA LYS A 60 -18.03 -10.10 -8.40
C LYS A 60 -17.72 -11.49 -7.84
N ASN A 61 -18.01 -12.56 -8.58
CA ASN A 61 -17.73 -13.92 -8.13
C ASN A 61 -16.23 -14.18 -8.06
N PHE A 62 -15.48 -13.71 -9.07
CA PHE A 62 -14.03 -13.74 -9.05
C PHE A 62 -13.48 -12.96 -7.86
N ILE A 63 -13.91 -11.71 -7.66
CA ILE A 63 -13.46 -10.86 -6.55
C ILE A 63 -13.75 -11.48 -5.18
N ASN A 64 -14.95 -12.03 -4.98
CA ASN A 64 -15.32 -12.68 -3.72
C ASN A 64 -14.48 -13.94 -3.47
N LYS A 65 -14.27 -14.77 -4.50
CA LYS A 65 -13.42 -15.95 -4.40
C LYS A 65 -11.98 -15.58 -4.05
N THR A 66 -11.40 -14.60 -4.75
CA THR A 66 -10.04 -14.11 -4.47
C THR A 66 -9.93 -13.56 -3.05
N SER A 67 -10.94 -12.81 -2.59
CA SER A 67 -11.02 -12.34 -1.20
C SER A 67 -11.03 -13.50 -0.19
N ASP A 68 -11.83 -14.54 -0.43
CA ASP A 68 -11.89 -15.71 0.44
C ASP A 68 -10.57 -16.49 0.48
N ASP A 69 -9.89 -16.61 -0.67
CA ASP A 69 -8.60 -17.29 -0.78
C ASP A 69 -7.50 -16.50 -0.05
N LEU A 70 -7.48 -15.17 -0.18
CA LEU A 70 -6.56 -14.29 0.56
C LEU A 70 -6.82 -14.36 2.07
N ASN A 71 -8.07 -14.42 2.52
CA ASN A 71 -8.41 -14.54 3.94
C ASN A 71 -7.94 -15.87 4.56
N LYS A 72 -7.82 -16.95 3.76
CA LYS A 72 -7.36 -18.28 4.20
C LYS A 72 -5.83 -18.44 4.13
N THR A 73 -5.13 -17.49 3.52
CA THR A 73 -3.69 -17.59 3.30
C THR A 73 -2.94 -17.57 4.64
N ILE A 74 -1.95 -18.46 4.76
CA ILE A 74 -1.14 -18.57 5.98
C ILE A 74 -0.24 -17.34 6.10
N ARG A 75 -0.28 -16.74 7.28
CA ARG A 75 0.41 -15.52 7.68
C ARG A 75 1.84 -15.82 8.13
N ASP A 76 2.83 -15.43 7.34
CA ASP A 76 4.24 -15.48 7.75
C ASP A 76 4.62 -14.21 8.53
N LYS A 77 4.54 -14.30 9.86
CA LYS A 77 4.83 -13.18 10.77
C LYS A 77 6.29 -12.74 10.75
N GLU A 78 7.24 -13.69 10.65
CA GLU A 78 8.66 -13.32 10.64
C GLU A 78 9.03 -12.62 9.33
N GLN A 79 8.45 -13.10 8.23
CA GLN A 79 8.59 -12.42 6.95
C GLN A 79 7.93 -11.04 6.97
N TRP A 80 6.77 -10.91 7.62
CA TRP A 80 6.09 -9.63 7.81
C TRP A 80 6.99 -8.61 8.50
N TYR A 81 7.59 -8.97 9.64
CA TYR A 81 8.52 -8.10 10.37
C TYR A 81 9.71 -7.69 9.53
N THR A 82 10.32 -8.66 8.84
CA THR A 82 11.48 -8.41 8.00
C THR A 82 11.15 -7.41 6.88
N ASP A 83 10.00 -7.59 6.22
CA ASP A 83 9.61 -6.74 5.11
C ASP A 83 9.21 -5.34 5.56
N ILE A 84 8.40 -5.23 6.61
CA ILE A 84 7.98 -3.92 7.10
C ILE A 84 9.16 -3.16 7.74
N GLU A 85 10.10 -3.84 8.40
CA GLU A 85 11.33 -3.23 8.89
C GLU A 85 12.15 -2.64 7.72
N GLU A 86 12.32 -3.40 6.63
CA GLU A 86 13.00 -2.92 5.43
C GLU A 86 12.28 -1.73 4.78
N TYR A 87 10.94 -1.70 4.77
CA TYR A 87 10.20 -0.53 4.26
C TYR A 87 10.63 0.72 5.00
N PHE A 88 10.68 0.68 6.33
CA PHE A 88 11.03 1.84 7.12
C PHE A 88 12.51 2.23 6.98
N TYR A 89 13.43 1.28 6.75
CA TYR A 89 14.82 1.63 6.40
C TYR A 89 14.93 2.30 5.04
N VAL A 90 14.20 1.80 4.03
CA VAL A 90 14.12 2.44 2.71
C VAL A 90 13.58 3.86 2.83
N PHE A 91 12.47 4.04 3.54
CA PHE A 91 11.85 5.36 3.73
C PHE A 91 12.75 6.31 4.51
N LYS A 92 13.53 5.81 5.48
CA LYS A 92 14.53 6.59 6.22
C LYS A 92 15.74 6.98 5.35
N GLY A 93 16.02 6.21 4.29
CA GLY A 93 17.08 6.48 3.33
C GLY A 93 16.69 7.49 2.24
N LEU A 94 15.42 7.89 2.17
CA LEU A 94 14.95 8.90 1.24
C LEU A 94 15.43 10.30 1.65
N LYS A 95 15.25 11.26 0.74
CA LYS A 95 15.55 12.66 1.02
C LYS A 95 14.44 13.26 1.88
N HIS A 96 14.80 13.77 3.06
CA HIS A 96 13.86 14.39 3.98
C HIS A 96 13.95 15.92 3.95
N ILE A 97 12.87 16.59 4.36
CA ILE A 97 12.81 18.06 4.44
C ILE A 97 13.76 18.63 5.50
N ASN A 98 14.08 17.84 6.53
CA ASN A 98 15.07 18.15 7.54
C ASN A 98 15.62 16.86 8.20
N ASN A 99 16.63 17.01 9.06
CA ASN A 99 17.34 15.89 9.69
C ASN A 99 16.71 15.40 11.00
N ASN A 100 15.52 15.89 11.39
CA ASN A 100 14.93 15.65 12.71
C ASN A 100 13.81 14.58 12.70
N ASP A 101 13.85 13.63 11.76
CA ASP A 101 12.84 12.57 11.60
C ASP A 101 11.40 13.11 11.64
N PRO A 102 11.01 13.97 10.69
CA PRO A 102 9.72 14.67 10.73
C PRO A 102 8.52 13.72 10.76
N LEU A 103 8.65 12.51 10.21
CA LEU A 103 7.62 11.49 10.22
C LEU A 103 7.62 10.61 11.48
N GLY A 104 8.70 10.59 12.26
CA GLY A 104 8.84 9.63 13.35
C GLY A 104 9.11 8.20 12.87
N LEU A 105 9.85 8.03 11.77
CA LEU A 105 10.25 6.72 11.23
C LEU A 105 11.08 5.92 12.24
N ASP A 106 11.94 6.60 13.03
CA ASP A 106 12.75 5.95 14.06
C ASP A 106 11.89 5.40 15.20
N LYS A 107 10.80 6.10 15.53
CA LYS A 107 9.81 5.58 16.48
C LYS A 107 9.17 4.32 15.95
N VAL A 108 8.72 4.30 14.70
CA VAL A 108 8.12 3.10 14.10
C VAL A 108 9.10 1.93 14.12
N LEU A 109 10.34 2.16 13.69
CA LEU A 109 11.40 1.14 13.74
C LEU A 109 11.64 0.62 15.17
N SER A 110 11.54 1.45 16.20
CA SER A 110 11.71 1.01 17.60
C SER A 110 10.66 -0.02 18.06
N TYR A 111 9.46 0.03 17.49
CA TYR A 111 8.39 -0.93 17.78
C TYR A 111 8.47 -2.19 16.91
N ILE A 112 8.95 -2.05 15.67
CA ILE A 112 8.96 -3.13 14.68
C ILE A 112 10.23 -3.99 14.74
N LYS A 113 11.35 -3.41 15.16
CA LYS A 113 12.68 -4.02 15.06
C LYS A 113 12.72 -5.46 15.56
N SER A 114 13.30 -6.30 14.72
CA SER A 114 13.35 -7.76 14.92
C SER A 114 14.11 -8.22 16.18
N SER A 115 14.85 -7.34 16.85
CA SER A 115 15.58 -7.62 18.09
C SER A 115 14.93 -7.04 19.35
N ALA A 116 13.81 -6.34 19.24
CA ALA A 116 13.09 -5.85 20.41
C ALA A 116 12.37 -7.01 21.11
N GLU A 117 12.46 -7.08 22.44
CA GLU A 117 11.69 -8.01 23.31
C GLU A 117 10.15 -7.89 23.11
N ASN A 118 9.71 -6.93 22.30
CA ASN A 118 8.34 -6.49 22.11
C ASN A 118 7.73 -6.84 20.73
N LYS A 119 8.34 -7.72 19.90
CA LYS A 119 7.73 -8.09 18.60
C LYS A 119 6.27 -8.48 18.78
N ASP A 120 5.97 -9.52 19.55
CA ASP A 120 4.59 -9.98 19.71
C ASP A 120 3.63 -8.89 20.20
N ILE A 121 4.13 -7.94 21.01
CA ILE A 121 3.36 -6.79 21.48
C ILE A 121 2.92 -5.89 20.31
N TYR A 122 3.79 -5.62 19.34
CA TYR A 122 3.43 -4.75 18.21
C TYR A 122 2.33 -5.38 17.34
N LEU A 123 2.47 -6.65 16.95
CA LEU A 123 1.44 -7.33 16.15
C LEU A 123 0.11 -7.44 16.90
N ASP A 124 0.13 -7.65 18.20
CA ASP A 124 -1.09 -7.67 19.00
C ASP A 124 -1.72 -6.27 19.10
N LYS A 125 -0.90 -5.22 19.28
CA LYS A 125 -1.36 -3.82 19.19
C LYS A 125 -1.91 -3.47 17.81
N TYR A 126 -1.30 -3.96 16.75
CA TYR A 126 -1.78 -3.75 15.38
C TYR A 126 -3.16 -4.39 15.16
N LYS A 127 -3.42 -5.58 15.73
CA LYS A 127 -4.76 -6.20 15.73
C LYS A 127 -5.77 -5.41 16.58
N GLU A 128 -5.36 -4.94 17.76
CA GLU A 128 -6.20 -4.08 18.61
C GLU A 128 -6.58 -2.79 17.88
N PHE A 129 -5.61 -2.15 17.21
CA PHE A 129 -5.83 -0.95 16.40
C PHE A 129 -6.88 -1.20 15.31
N LYS A 130 -6.82 -2.36 14.63
CA LYS A 130 -7.79 -2.70 13.58
C LYS A 130 -9.23 -2.73 14.11
N ASN A 131 -9.42 -3.19 15.35
CA ASN A 131 -10.72 -3.18 16.02
C ASN A 131 -11.11 -1.79 16.49
N PHE A 132 -10.18 -1.05 17.10
CA PHE A 132 -10.37 0.33 17.55
C PHE A 132 -10.80 1.26 16.41
N TYR A 133 -10.15 1.13 15.24
CA TYR A 133 -10.32 2.06 14.13
C TYR A 133 -11.27 1.56 13.04
N LYS A 134 -12.00 0.46 13.26
CA LYS A 134 -12.83 -0.22 12.25
C LYS A 134 -13.81 0.71 11.53
N ASP A 135 -14.48 1.59 12.27
CA ASP A 135 -15.51 2.50 11.75
C ASP A 135 -14.89 3.69 11.00
N ASN A 136 -13.59 3.91 11.18
CA ASN A 136 -12.80 4.97 10.55
C ASN A 136 -11.86 4.46 9.45
N MET A 137 -11.89 3.17 9.10
CA MET A 137 -11.06 2.58 8.04
C MET A 137 -11.28 3.23 6.67
N TYR A 138 -12.43 3.88 6.44
CA TYR A 138 -12.69 4.65 5.22
C TYR A 138 -11.71 5.83 5.04
N LYS A 139 -11.08 6.33 6.11
CA LYS A 139 -10.06 7.39 6.02
C LYS A 139 -8.80 6.89 5.32
N PHE A 140 -8.37 5.67 5.64
CA PHE A 140 -7.29 5.00 4.92
C PHE A 140 -7.67 4.63 3.49
N GLU A 141 -8.93 4.23 3.25
CA GLU A 141 -9.47 4.03 1.89
C GLU A 141 -9.34 5.30 1.06
N ASN A 142 -9.72 6.46 1.61
CA ASN A 142 -9.61 7.75 0.92
C ASN A 142 -8.15 8.09 0.57
N ILE A 143 -7.19 7.79 1.45
CA ILE A 143 -5.76 7.97 1.18
C ILE A 143 -5.31 7.08 0.03
N LEU A 144 -5.66 5.80 0.04
CA LEU A 144 -5.30 4.88 -1.03
C LEU A 144 -5.94 5.30 -2.38
N VAL A 145 -7.21 5.71 -2.36
CA VAL A 145 -7.92 6.25 -3.53
C VAL A 145 -7.23 7.52 -4.04
N TYR A 146 -6.79 8.41 -3.14
CA TYR A 146 -6.03 9.61 -3.51
C TYR A 146 -4.75 9.25 -4.26
N PHE A 147 -3.94 8.32 -3.73
CA PHE A 147 -2.69 7.93 -4.41
C PHE A 147 -2.96 7.26 -5.76
N VAL A 148 -3.96 6.37 -5.86
CA VAL A 148 -4.35 5.78 -7.16
C VAL A 148 -4.78 6.88 -8.13
N PHE A 149 -5.60 7.83 -7.70
CA PHE A 149 -6.03 8.95 -8.53
C PHE A 149 -4.85 9.79 -9.04
N ARG A 150 -3.92 10.12 -8.13
CA ARG A 150 -2.75 10.98 -8.37
C ARG A 150 -1.70 10.33 -9.27
N TYR A 151 -1.43 9.04 -9.09
CA TYR A 151 -0.27 8.38 -9.69
C TYR A 151 -0.62 7.40 -10.81
N PHE A 152 -1.72 6.64 -10.72
CA PHE A 152 -1.96 5.51 -11.63
C PHE A 152 -1.93 5.92 -13.11
N MET A 153 -2.57 7.04 -13.46
CA MET A 153 -2.62 7.49 -14.85
C MET A 153 -1.27 7.99 -15.39
N LYS A 154 -0.27 8.23 -14.54
CA LYS A 154 1.07 8.58 -15.01
C LYS A 154 1.74 7.43 -15.77
N ALA A 155 1.28 6.19 -15.57
CA ALA A 155 1.71 5.02 -16.34
C ALA A 155 1.47 5.14 -17.85
N VAL A 156 0.61 6.08 -18.31
CA VAL A 156 0.44 6.32 -19.74
C VAL A 156 1.71 6.89 -20.41
N PHE A 157 2.59 7.51 -19.63
CA PHE A 157 3.80 8.17 -20.13
C PHE A 157 5.01 7.23 -20.15
N ASP A 158 5.11 6.35 -19.16
CA ASP A 158 6.29 5.50 -18.93
C ASP A 158 5.98 3.99 -18.94
N TYR A 159 4.72 3.61 -19.18
CA TYR A 159 4.26 2.22 -19.27
C TYR A 159 4.42 1.42 -17.96
N ASP A 160 4.68 2.08 -16.83
CA ASP A 160 5.01 1.45 -15.55
C ASP A 160 3.83 1.51 -14.57
N VAL A 161 2.81 0.69 -14.85
CA VAL A 161 1.62 0.51 -14.00
C VAL A 161 1.98 -0.08 -12.64
N ALA A 162 2.92 -1.03 -12.61
CA ALA A 162 3.34 -1.70 -11.39
C ALA A 162 3.94 -0.71 -10.38
N ALA A 163 4.87 0.16 -10.80
CA ALA A 163 5.44 1.16 -9.91
C ALA A 163 4.36 2.13 -9.39
N LYS A 164 3.41 2.59 -10.25
CA LYS A 164 2.38 3.54 -9.78
C LYS A 164 1.43 2.91 -8.77
N MET A 165 1.11 1.62 -8.94
CA MET A 165 0.28 0.90 -7.97
C MET A 165 1.04 0.66 -6.66
N LYS A 166 2.31 0.26 -6.74
CA LYS A 166 3.17 0.08 -5.57
C LYS A 166 3.35 1.39 -4.80
N THR A 167 3.52 2.53 -5.47
CA THR A 167 3.52 3.85 -4.82
C THR A 167 2.25 4.02 -3.99
N ALA A 168 1.07 3.77 -4.58
CA ALA A 168 -0.18 3.95 -3.86
C ALA A 168 -0.33 3.02 -2.64
N VAL A 169 -0.06 1.73 -2.81
CA VAL A 169 -0.23 0.73 -1.76
C VAL A 169 0.82 0.89 -0.65
N VAL A 170 2.08 1.12 -1.00
CA VAL A 170 3.18 1.29 -0.03
C VAL A 170 3.03 2.61 0.74
N SER A 171 2.67 3.72 0.09
CA SER A 171 2.38 4.99 0.78
C SER A 171 1.25 4.83 1.79
N TYR A 172 0.17 4.15 1.41
CA TYR A 172 -0.92 3.79 2.33
C TYR A 172 -0.40 2.97 3.52
N LEU A 173 0.39 1.92 3.30
CA LEU A 173 0.93 1.06 4.36
C LEU A 173 1.81 1.84 5.33
N VAL A 174 2.71 2.69 4.82
CA VAL A 174 3.60 3.52 5.66
C VAL A 174 2.79 4.48 6.53
N ILE A 175 1.85 5.22 5.94
CA ILE A 175 0.96 6.12 6.69
C ILE A 175 0.18 5.36 7.77
N LYS A 176 -0.30 4.14 7.46
CA LYS A 176 -1.01 3.32 8.44
C LYS A 176 -0.13 2.92 9.62
N GLN A 177 1.13 2.50 9.39
CA GLN A 177 2.01 2.14 10.52
C GLN A 177 2.37 3.38 11.37
N LEU A 178 2.52 4.55 10.76
CA LEU A 178 2.69 5.82 11.48
C LEU A 178 1.49 6.09 12.41
N CYS A 179 0.27 5.93 11.91
CA CYS A 179 -0.96 6.07 12.70
C CYS A 179 -1.07 5.03 13.82
N VAL A 180 -0.69 3.77 13.56
CA VAL A 180 -0.68 2.71 14.58
C VAL A 180 0.25 3.08 15.73
N VAL A 181 1.46 3.56 15.42
CA VAL A 181 2.43 3.94 16.44
C VAL A 181 1.98 5.18 17.22
N ARG A 182 1.39 6.18 16.55
CA ARG A 182 0.77 7.33 17.23
C ARG A 182 -0.30 6.86 18.23
N TRP A 183 -1.16 5.92 17.83
CA TRP A 183 -2.17 5.34 18.70
C TRP A 183 -1.59 4.53 19.85
N ILE A 184 -0.51 3.77 19.64
CA ILE A 184 0.17 3.03 20.70
C ILE A 184 0.71 3.99 21.79
N GLU A 185 1.24 5.15 21.39
CA GLU A 185 1.82 6.13 22.33
C GLU A 185 0.74 6.89 23.13
N SER A 186 -0.38 7.26 22.52
CA SER A 186 -1.41 8.13 23.14
C SER A 186 -2.64 7.37 23.66
N GLY A 187 -2.92 6.18 23.14
CA GLY A 187 -4.18 5.46 23.33
C GLY A 187 -5.34 5.92 22.43
N GLU A 188 -5.14 6.98 21.64
CA GLU A 188 -6.17 7.59 20.78
C GLU A 188 -5.60 7.95 19.39
N LEU A 189 -6.46 8.10 18.39
CA LEU A 189 -6.07 8.62 17.08
C LEU A 189 -7.13 9.59 16.59
N SER A 190 -6.84 10.88 16.67
CA SER A 190 -7.75 11.96 16.28
C SER A 190 -7.72 12.23 14.77
N ASP A 191 -8.67 13.02 14.28
CA ASP A 191 -8.64 13.53 12.90
C ASP A 191 -7.44 14.44 12.66
N GLU A 192 -7.05 15.23 13.67
CA GLU A 192 -5.87 16.10 13.60
C GLU A 192 -4.59 15.28 13.44
N ASP A 193 -4.45 14.16 14.17
CA ASP A 193 -3.32 13.23 14.00
C ASP A 193 -3.26 12.66 12.58
N MET A 194 -4.41 12.26 12.03
CA MET A 194 -4.48 11.71 10.67
C MET A 194 -4.06 12.76 9.63
N VAL A 195 -4.51 14.01 9.79
CA VAL A 195 -4.14 15.14 8.93
C VAL A 195 -2.66 15.47 9.08
N ASP A 196 -2.15 15.53 10.30
CA ASP A 196 -0.73 15.81 10.61
C ASP A 196 0.19 14.78 9.95
N ILE A 197 -0.09 13.48 10.15
CA ILE A 197 0.69 12.39 9.57
C ILE A 197 0.63 12.43 8.04
N SER A 198 -0.56 12.57 7.46
CA SER A 198 -0.74 12.56 6.00
C SER A 198 -0.09 13.79 5.35
N HIS A 199 -0.28 14.97 5.92
CA HIS A 199 0.33 16.21 5.44
C HIS A 199 1.86 16.17 5.55
N THR A 200 2.39 15.66 6.66
CA THR A 200 3.83 15.50 6.84
C THR A 200 4.39 14.50 5.85
N TYR A 201 3.70 13.38 5.60
CA TYR A 201 4.11 12.40 4.58
C TYR A 201 4.16 13.04 3.20
N SER A 202 3.12 13.80 2.84
CA SER A 202 3.09 14.48 1.54
C SER A 202 4.23 15.48 1.40
N LYS A 203 4.50 16.28 2.44
CA LYS A 203 5.54 17.32 2.41
C LYS A 203 6.95 16.75 2.43
N ASP A 204 7.18 15.70 3.20
CA ASP A 204 8.51 15.11 3.43
C ASP A 204 8.90 14.10 2.34
N ILE A 205 7.95 13.27 1.89
CA ILE A 205 8.21 12.20 0.93
C ILE A 205 7.61 12.51 -0.44
N GLU A 206 6.29 12.73 -0.52
CA GLU A 206 5.54 12.71 -1.78
C GLU A 206 5.86 13.88 -2.72
N HIS A 207 6.03 15.09 -2.18
CA HIS A 207 6.21 16.32 -2.94
C HIS A 207 7.62 16.46 -3.53
N LEU A 208 8.56 15.62 -3.12
CA LEU A 208 9.89 15.53 -3.71
C LEU A 208 9.86 14.50 -4.83
N GLU A 209 9.85 14.95 -6.08
CA GLU A 209 9.84 14.09 -7.27
C GLU A 209 10.99 13.07 -7.25
N GLU A 210 12.17 13.49 -6.79
CA GLU A 210 13.34 12.63 -6.57
C GLU A 210 13.05 11.41 -5.69
N ASN A 211 12.22 11.56 -4.64
CA ASN A 211 11.83 10.44 -3.78
C ASN A 211 10.87 9.49 -4.49
N ILE A 212 9.93 10.02 -5.28
CA ILE A 212 8.99 9.19 -6.04
C ILE A 212 9.72 8.36 -7.09
N ASP A 213 10.67 8.98 -7.80
CA ASP A 213 11.50 8.30 -8.80
C ASP A 213 12.41 7.24 -8.13
N THR A 214 13.03 7.60 -7.00
CA THR A 214 13.83 6.67 -6.20
C THR A 214 13.01 5.46 -5.75
N LEU A 215 11.80 5.68 -5.24
CA LEU A 215 10.88 4.61 -4.84
C LEU A 215 10.49 3.73 -6.02
N ALA A 216 10.21 4.31 -7.20
CA ALA A 216 9.87 3.54 -8.39
C ALA A 216 11.00 2.58 -8.80
N GLU A 217 12.26 3.01 -8.71
CA GLU A 217 13.42 2.16 -9.00
C GLU A 217 13.66 1.10 -7.90
N ILE A 218 13.45 1.46 -6.63
CA ILE A 218 13.53 0.51 -5.52
C ILE A 218 12.46 -0.57 -5.67
N PHE A 219 11.24 -0.23 -6.09
CA PHE A 219 10.15 -1.19 -6.30
C PHE A 219 10.43 -2.24 -7.38
N LYS A 220 11.34 -1.94 -8.31
CA LYS A 220 11.80 -2.88 -9.35
C LYS A 220 12.93 -3.78 -8.86
N THR A 221 13.79 -3.26 -7.99
CA THR A 221 15.10 -3.87 -7.68
C THR A 221 15.15 -4.53 -6.31
N ASN A 222 14.46 -3.99 -5.30
CA ASN A 222 14.49 -4.51 -3.94
C ASN A 222 13.43 -5.62 -3.77
N PRO A 223 13.85 -6.86 -3.42
CA PRO A 223 12.95 -8.01 -3.31
C PRO A 223 11.78 -7.85 -2.33
N VAL A 224 11.88 -7.01 -1.30
CA VAL A 224 10.79 -6.83 -0.32
C VAL A 224 9.56 -6.12 -0.90
N PHE A 225 9.72 -5.45 -2.05
CA PHE A 225 8.64 -4.78 -2.77
C PHE A 225 8.11 -5.60 -3.95
N LYS A 226 8.42 -6.90 -4.02
CA LYS A 226 7.70 -7.81 -4.90
C LYS A 226 6.24 -7.93 -4.48
N GLU A 227 5.35 -8.17 -5.44
CA GLU A 227 3.90 -8.12 -5.21
C GLU A 227 3.45 -9.13 -4.17
N ASP A 228 4.00 -10.35 -4.19
CA ASP A 228 3.71 -11.39 -3.21
C ASP A 228 4.14 -10.99 -1.79
N ARG A 229 5.26 -10.26 -1.66
CA ARG A 229 5.76 -9.72 -0.39
C ARG A 229 4.89 -8.59 0.14
N ILE A 230 4.49 -7.64 -0.72
CA ILE A 230 3.54 -6.58 -0.36
C ILE A 230 2.19 -7.18 0.05
N ILE A 231 1.69 -8.19 -0.69
CA ILE A 231 0.45 -8.90 -0.37
C ILE A 231 0.56 -9.56 1.00
N ASN A 232 1.70 -10.21 1.31
CA ASN A 232 1.95 -10.77 2.63
C ASN A 232 1.88 -9.69 3.74
N ILE A 233 2.40 -8.48 3.51
CA ILE A 233 2.26 -7.36 4.46
C ILE A 233 0.80 -6.97 4.68
N LEU A 234 0.01 -6.92 3.61
CA LEU A 234 -1.40 -6.52 3.66
C LEU A 234 -2.27 -7.54 4.39
N ILE A 235 -2.08 -8.83 4.15
CA ILE A 235 -2.97 -9.88 4.68
C ILE A 235 -2.61 -10.35 6.08
N ASN A 236 -1.47 -9.90 6.63
CA ASN A 236 -1.03 -10.18 7.99
C ASN A 236 -1.68 -9.30 9.06
#